data_AF-A0A2V2GNQ2-F1
#
_entry.id   AF-A0A2V2GNQ2-F1
#
_cell.length_a   1.000
_cell.length_b   1.000
_cell.length_c   1.000
_cell.angle_alpha   90.00
_cell.angle_beta   90.00
_cell.angle_gamma   90.00
#
_symmetry.space_group_name_H-M   'P 1'
#
loop_
_entity.id
_entity.type
_entity.pdbx_description
1 polymer ?
#
loop_
_entity_poly.entity_id
_entity_poly.type
_entity_poly.pdbx_seq_one_letter_code
_entity_poly.pdbx_strand_id
1 'polypeptide(L)'
;MDELKELRSLVNELTNKLDNVAEDSRADKEVVIVYLQKIGAEFLKKYEIRIGNITIEPLRVEPYLFKEDAFEDKFTHYIVKDDKQKYYGPQQRNRFGKLYIHSGYSGVDIVLSDNDNYAFSLLIKNSRILINGNVEYPFLKQYGVAEVLKDNGIAVDYDEIVLCKKETPSNSIVFRTIRNGLRKIAERDDFPKEKQAEYSFLMISSFIELKEHTSKKFDFSCGYGGDKAVVEYLKDYINAHPGTSRDELDKLRKELYPNGSKTEFVKEFGK
;
A
#
# COMPACT_ATOMS: atom_id res chain seq x y z
N MET A 1 23.06 -3.00 13.72
CA MET A 1 22.38 -1.82 13.14
C MET A 1 20.95 -2.25 12.91
N ASP A 2 19.95 -1.57 13.48
CA ASP A 2 18.54 -1.99 13.35
C ASP A 2 18.12 -1.97 11.87
N GLU A 3 17.85 -3.16 11.31
CA GLU A 3 17.54 -3.37 9.89
C GLU A 3 16.26 -2.65 9.45
N LEU A 4 15.37 -2.34 10.39
CA LEU A 4 14.08 -1.71 10.14
C LEU A 4 14.08 -0.21 10.48
N LYS A 5 15.23 0.36 10.87
CA LYS A 5 15.34 1.74 11.35
C LYS A 5 14.77 2.79 10.39
N GLU A 6 15.03 2.66 9.09
CA GLU A 6 14.57 3.62 8.08
C GLU A 6 13.03 3.64 7.99
N LEU A 7 12.41 2.47 7.91
CA LEU A 7 10.95 2.35 7.88
C LEU A 7 10.31 2.79 9.20
N ARG A 8 10.90 2.41 10.34
CA ARG A 8 10.48 2.89 11.66
C ARG A 8 10.54 4.41 11.76
N SER A 9 11.59 5.05 11.23
CA SER A 9 11.71 6.51 11.21
C SER A 9 10.54 7.16 10.45
N LEU A 10 10.20 6.65 9.26
CA LEU A 10 9.07 7.17 8.49
C LEU A 10 7.73 6.98 9.22
N VAL A 11 7.53 5.84 9.88
CA VAL A 11 6.33 5.57 10.69
C VAL A 11 6.27 6.50 11.91
N ASN A 12 7.39 6.75 12.58
CA ASN A 12 7.46 7.67 13.71
C ASN A 12 7.18 9.12 13.28
N GLU A 13 7.71 9.54 12.13
CA GLU A 13 7.41 10.85 11.54
C GLU A 13 5.91 10.98 11.21
N LEU A 14 5.31 9.96 10.61
CA LEU A 14 3.86 9.89 10.38
C LEU A 14 3.08 10.01 11.71
N THR A 15 3.49 9.27 12.73
CA THR A 15 2.82 9.26 14.05
C THR A 15 2.90 10.64 14.71
N ASN A 16 4.07 11.27 14.70
CA ASN A 16 4.23 12.64 15.18
C ASN A 16 3.33 13.63 14.42
N LYS A 17 3.15 13.45 13.10
CA LYS A 17 2.22 14.29 12.34
C LYS A 17 0.78 14.05 12.76
N LEU A 18 0.39 12.79 12.93
CA LEU A 18 -0.94 12.42 13.39
C LEU A 18 -1.30 13.00 14.77
N ASP A 19 -0.34 13.15 15.68
CA ASP A 19 -0.55 13.79 16.99
C ASP A 19 -0.78 15.31 16.90
N ASN A 20 -0.49 15.92 15.75
CA ASN A 20 -0.59 17.36 15.52
C ASN A 20 -1.58 17.72 14.40
N VAL A 21 -2.38 16.76 13.91
CA VAL A 21 -3.44 17.04 12.93
C VAL A 21 -4.55 17.83 13.62
N ALA A 22 -4.88 19.00 13.11
CA ALA A 22 -6.08 19.70 13.55
C ALA A 22 -7.34 19.02 12.97
N GLU A 23 -8.36 18.85 13.81
CA GLU A 23 -9.71 18.43 13.43
C GLU A 23 -10.18 19.34 12.27
N ASP A 24 -10.43 18.77 11.09
CA ASP A 24 -10.76 19.47 9.82
C ASP A 24 -9.64 20.15 9.01
N SER A 25 -8.37 20.02 9.39
CA SER A 25 -7.27 20.53 8.57
C SER A 25 -7.01 19.67 7.34
N ARG A 26 -7.44 20.17 6.17
CA ARG A 26 -7.13 19.55 4.87
C ARG A 26 -5.62 19.47 4.61
N ALA A 27 -4.88 20.51 4.96
CA ALA A 27 -3.43 20.57 4.73
C ALA A 27 -2.70 19.47 5.53
N ASP A 28 -3.10 19.25 6.79
CA ASP A 28 -2.49 18.21 7.62
C ASP A 28 -2.81 16.80 7.12
N LYS A 29 -4.05 16.58 6.63
CA LYS A 29 -4.43 15.33 5.97
C LYS A 29 -3.63 15.08 4.69
N GLU A 30 -3.34 16.11 3.90
CA GLU A 30 -2.47 16.01 2.72
C GLU A 30 -1.03 15.62 3.11
N VAL A 31 -0.50 16.14 4.22
CA VAL A 31 0.80 15.71 4.77
C VAL A 31 0.79 14.22 5.15
N VAL A 32 -0.26 13.75 5.83
CA VAL A 32 -0.42 12.32 6.18
C VAL A 32 -0.41 11.44 4.91
N ILE A 33 -1.14 11.85 3.87
CA ILE A 33 -1.17 11.16 2.57
C ILE A 33 0.24 11.04 1.96
N VAL A 34 1.04 12.10 2.02
CA VAL A 34 2.43 12.08 1.52
C VAL A 34 3.28 11.07 2.29
N TYR A 35 3.12 10.95 3.61
CA TYR A 35 3.83 9.93 4.40
C TYR A 35 3.39 8.51 4.04
N LEU A 36 2.09 8.26 3.89
CA LEU A 36 1.59 6.95 3.46
C LEU A 36 2.18 6.53 2.11
N GLN A 37 2.29 7.47 1.18
CA GLN A 37 2.91 7.26 -0.13
C GLN A 37 4.42 6.96 -0.02
N LYS A 38 5.15 7.71 0.81
CA LYS A 38 6.59 7.47 1.06
C LYS A 38 6.82 6.11 1.69
N ILE A 39 6.03 5.75 2.70
CA ILE A 39 6.09 4.46 3.39
C ILE A 39 5.82 3.31 2.43
N GLY A 40 4.77 3.40 1.61
CA GLY A 40 4.47 2.38 0.61
C GLY A 40 5.60 2.20 -0.42
N ALA A 41 6.22 3.29 -0.88
CA ALA A 41 7.34 3.23 -1.82
C ALA A 41 8.62 2.66 -1.19
N GLU A 42 8.95 3.10 0.02
CA GLU A 42 10.07 2.59 0.80
C GLU A 42 9.91 1.08 1.08
N PHE A 43 8.71 0.67 1.50
CA PHE A 43 8.37 -0.73 1.77
C PHE A 43 8.61 -1.62 0.54
N LEU A 44 8.01 -1.29 -0.61
CA LEU A 44 8.15 -2.10 -1.83
C LEU A 44 9.61 -2.18 -2.33
N LYS A 45 10.37 -1.09 -2.19
CA LYS A 45 11.75 -1.05 -2.66
C LYS A 45 12.71 -1.83 -1.76
N LYS A 46 12.57 -1.71 -0.45
CA LYS A 46 13.61 -2.13 0.48
C LYS A 46 13.24 -3.26 1.42
N TYR A 47 11.98 -3.69 1.47
CA TYR A 47 11.52 -4.66 2.45
C TYR A 47 10.76 -5.83 1.83
N GLU A 48 10.87 -6.97 2.49
CA GLU A 48 10.18 -8.21 2.16
C GLU A 48 9.78 -8.93 3.45
N ILE A 49 8.99 -9.98 3.30
CA ILE A 49 8.50 -10.79 4.43
C ILE A 49 9.16 -12.16 4.34
N ARG A 50 9.81 -12.62 5.41
CA ARG A 50 10.50 -13.91 5.48
C ARG A 50 9.92 -14.77 6.61
N ILE A 51 9.52 -16.00 6.29
CA ILE A 51 8.94 -16.96 7.22
C ILE A 51 9.51 -18.34 6.90
N GLY A 52 10.45 -18.82 7.72
CA GLY A 52 11.16 -20.07 7.42
C GLY A 52 11.85 -20.00 6.05
N ASN A 53 11.44 -20.87 5.14
CA ASN A 53 11.94 -20.93 3.76
C ASN A 53 11.09 -20.13 2.75
N ILE A 54 10.05 -19.42 3.20
CA ILE A 54 9.16 -18.64 2.37
C ILE A 54 9.61 -17.18 2.39
N THR A 55 9.81 -16.60 1.22
CA THR A 55 9.97 -15.15 1.04
C THR A 55 8.81 -14.62 0.23
N ILE A 56 8.06 -13.66 0.80
CA ILE A 56 7.02 -12.91 0.11
C ILE A 56 7.61 -11.57 -0.27
N GLU A 57 7.77 -11.34 -1.57
CA GLU A 57 8.17 -10.06 -2.13
C GLU A 57 6.91 -9.28 -2.55
N PRO A 58 6.55 -8.22 -1.83
CA PRO A 58 5.34 -7.47 -2.12
C PRO A 58 5.52 -6.69 -3.43
N LEU A 59 4.51 -6.76 -4.31
CA LEU A 59 4.46 -6.05 -5.58
C LEU A 59 3.44 -4.91 -5.56
N ARG A 60 2.41 -5.04 -4.71
CA ARG A 60 1.43 -3.99 -4.45
C ARG A 60 0.96 -4.03 -3.01
N VAL A 61 0.87 -2.85 -2.41
CA VAL A 61 0.35 -2.65 -1.06
C VAL A 61 -0.74 -1.59 -1.00
N GLU A 62 -1.68 -1.77 -0.07
CA GLU A 62 -2.74 -0.82 0.24
C GLU A 62 -2.64 -0.44 1.72
N PRO A 63 -2.40 0.84 2.06
CA PRO A 63 -2.34 1.27 3.46
C PRO A 63 -3.75 1.36 4.08
N TYR A 64 -3.82 0.98 5.35
CA TYR A 64 -4.98 1.13 6.23
C TYR A 64 -4.50 1.77 7.52
N LEU A 65 -4.90 3.03 7.75
CA LEU A 65 -4.48 3.84 8.89
C LEU A 65 -5.72 4.35 9.64
N PHE A 66 -5.84 4.03 10.91
CA PHE A 66 -6.89 4.56 11.76
C PHE A 66 -6.30 5.20 13.02
N LYS A 67 -6.55 6.50 13.18
CA LYS A 67 -6.37 7.23 14.42
C LYS A 67 -7.57 8.15 14.60
N GLU A 68 -8.24 8.00 15.74
CA GLU A 68 -9.38 8.82 16.13
C GLU A 68 -9.01 10.31 16.10
N ASP A 69 -9.95 11.15 15.67
CA ASP A 69 -9.82 12.61 15.57
C ASP A 69 -8.71 13.16 14.63
N ALA A 70 -7.92 12.29 14.00
CA ALA A 70 -6.81 12.68 13.14
C ALA A 70 -6.91 12.10 11.72
N PHE A 71 -7.10 10.78 11.60
CA PHE A 71 -7.18 10.08 10.33
C PHE A 71 -8.00 8.80 10.49
N GLU A 72 -9.32 8.91 10.33
CA GLU A 72 -10.28 7.84 10.60
C GLU A 72 -10.62 7.03 9.35
N ASP A 73 -9.63 6.33 8.79
CA ASP A 73 -9.91 5.40 7.70
C ASP A 73 -10.64 4.14 8.22
N LYS A 74 -11.95 4.24 8.28
CA LYS A 74 -12.85 3.18 8.74
C LYS A 74 -13.00 2.03 7.73
N PHE A 75 -12.25 2.02 6.61
CA PHE A 75 -12.09 0.77 5.84
C PHE A 75 -11.22 -0.26 6.56
N THR A 76 -10.49 0.16 7.60
CA THR A 76 -9.79 -0.72 8.55
C THR A 76 -10.78 -1.70 9.20
N HIS A 77 -10.35 -2.93 9.44
CA HIS A 77 -11.17 -3.93 10.12
C HIS A 77 -11.52 -3.48 11.55
N TYR A 78 -12.66 -3.90 12.07
CA TYR A 78 -13.11 -3.55 13.42
C TYR A 78 -13.72 -4.76 14.12
N ILE A 79 -13.77 -4.68 15.45
CA ILE A 79 -14.61 -5.54 16.30
C ILE A 79 -15.70 -4.70 16.95
N VAL A 80 -16.81 -5.34 17.31
CA VAL A 80 -17.89 -4.71 18.09
C VAL A 80 -17.69 -5.08 19.55
N LYS A 81 -17.58 -4.07 20.42
CA LYS A 81 -17.51 -4.25 21.88
C LYS A 81 -18.91 -4.44 22.46
N ASP A 82 -18.98 -4.83 23.74
CA ASP A 82 -20.24 -5.15 24.43
C ASP A 82 -21.25 -3.99 24.46
N ASP A 83 -20.76 -2.76 24.45
CA ASP A 83 -21.53 -1.51 24.38
C ASP A 83 -21.98 -1.15 22.95
N LYS A 84 -21.78 -2.05 21.99
CA LYS A 84 -21.99 -1.86 20.54
C LYS A 84 -21.06 -0.84 19.89
N GLN A 85 -20.03 -0.35 20.61
CA GLN A 85 -19.03 0.52 20.02
C GLN A 85 -18.10 -0.28 19.10
N LYS A 86 -17.78 0.30 17.94
CA LYS A 86 -16.84 -0.29 17.00
C LYS A 86 -15.42 0.12 17.37
N TYR A 87 -14.55 -0.87 17.59
CA TYR A 87 -13.13 -0.65 17.84
C TYR A 87 -12.33 -1.04 16.59
N TYR A 88 -11.74 -0.02 15.95
CA TYR A 88 -11.04 -0.12 14.68
C TYR A 88 -9.57 -0.53 14.85
N GLY A 89 -9.17 -1.51 14.04
CA GLY A 89 -7.83 -2.03 13.86
C GLY A 89 -7.20 -2.75 15.05
N PRO A 90 -7.92 -3.59 15.83
CA PRO A 90 -7.34 -4.25 17.00
C PRO A 90 -6.12 -5.12 16.66
N GLN A 91 -6.12 -5.78 15.50
CA GLN A 91 -5.01 -6.63 15.07
C GLN A 91 -3.89 -5.87 14.37
N GLN A 92 -4.07 -4.56 14.16
CA GLN A 92 -3.21 -3.69 13.38
C GLN A 92 -2.56 -2.62 14.28
N ARG A 93 -2.51 -2.86 15.59
CA ARG A 93 -1.95 -2.02 16.66
C ARG A 93 -0.76 -2.72 17.30
N ASN A 94 0.27 -1.96 17.68
CA ASN A 94 1.43 -2.42 18.49
C ASN A 94 2.07 -3.75 18.06
N ARG A 95 2.17 -3.99 16.75
CA ARG A 95 2.66 -5.27 16.20
C ARG A 95 3.62 -5.05 15.04
N PHE A 96 4.44 -3.99 15.13
CA PHE A 96 5.36 -3.59 14.07
C PHE A 96 6.17 -4.78 13.54
N GLY A 97 6.08 -5.01 12.23
CA GLY A 97 6.83 -6.05 11.53
C GLY A 97 6.22 -7.45 11.64
N LYS A 98 5.07 -7.60 12.29
CA LYS A 98 4.31 -8.86 12.36
C LYS A 98 3.17 -8.88 11.35
N LEU A 99 2.71 -10.09 11.02
CA LEU A 99 1.55 -10.26 10.14
C LEU A 99 0.23 -10.04 10.88
N TYR A 100 -0.73 -9.51 10.14
CA TYR A 100 -2.15 -9.71 10.42
C TYR A 100 -2.75 -10.55 9.29
N ILE A 101 -2.99 -11.84 9.57
CA ILE A 101 -3.63 -12.76 8.62
C ILE A 101 -5.13 -12.73 8.88
N HIS A 102 -5.92 -12.43 7.84
CA HIS A 102 -7.36 -12.34 7.98
C HIS A 102 -7.98 -13.69 8.32
N SER A 103 -9.02 -13.69 9.14
CA SER A 103 -9.81 -14.90 9.39
C SER A 103 -10.33 -15.47 8.06
N GLY A 104 -10.22 -16.78 7.90
CA GLY A 104 -10.55 -17.47 6.65
C GLY A 104 -9.52 -17.28 5.52
N TYR A 105 -8.32 -16.75 5.80
CA TYR A 105 -7.23 -16.60 4.82
C TYR A 105 -7.64 -15.79 3.59
N SER A 106 -8.34 -14.67 3.79
CA SER A 106 -8.81 -13.78 2.71
C SER A 106 -7.83 -12.66 2.33
N GLY A 107 -6.77 -12.48 3.12
CA GLY A 107 -5.76 -11.45 2.94
C GLY A 107 -4.70 -11.50 4.04
N VAL A 108 -3.59 -10.81 3.79
CA VAL A 108 -2.45 -10.70 4.70
C VAL A 108 -1.97 -9.26 4.73
N ASP A 109 -1.88 -8.71 5.92
CA ASP A 109 -1.35 -7.40 6.20
C ASP A 109 0.01 -7.52 6.89
N ILE A 110 0.90 -6.57 6.64
CA ILE A 110 2.04 -6.31 7.52
C ILE A 110 1.71 -5.12 8.43
N VAL A 111 1.81 -5.31 9.73
CA VAL A 111 1.49 -4.26 10.71
C VAL A 111 2.71 -3.35 10.88
N LEU A 112 2.47 -2.05 10.80
CA LEU A 112 3.50 -1.01 10.93
C LEU A 112 3.29 -0.10 12.13
N SER A 113 2.20 -0.26 12.88
CA SER A 113 2.04 0.44 14.17
C SER A 113 2.89 -0.19 15.26
N ASP A 114 3.44 0.66 16.12
CA ASP A 114 4.37 0.29 17.20
C ASP A 114 3.82 0.61 18.60
N ASN A 115 2.59 1.10 18.69
CA ASN A 115 1.86 1.28 19.93
C ASN A 115 0.34 1.15 19.69
N ASP A 116 -0.42 1.21 20.77
CA ASP A 116 -1.87 0.97 20.74
C ASP A 116 -2.71 2.22 20.40
N ASN A 117 -2.10 3.41 20.26
CA ASN A 117 -2.82 4.66 20.03
C ASN A 117 -3.30 4.82 18.59
N TYR A 118 -2.73 4.11 17.63
CA TYR A 118 -3.17 4.11 16.23
C TYR A 118 -3.05 2.73 15.60
N ALA A 119 -3.94 2.41 14.67
CA ALA A 119 -3.83 1.21 13.85
C ALA A 119 -3.19 1.56 12.51
N PHE A 120 -2.16 0.83 12.10
CA PHE A 120 -1.53 1.02 10.79
C PHE A 120 -0.99 -0.29 10.23
N SER A 121 -1.43 -0.65 9.04
CA SER A 121 -0.92 -1.80 8.29
C SER A 121 -0.90 -1.55 6.78
N LEU A 122 -0.14 -2.39 6.08
CA LEU A 122 -0.15 -2.49 4.62
C LEU A 122 -0.71 -3.86 4.21
N LEU A 123 -1.87 -3.87 3.55
CA LEU A 123 -2.41 -5.08 2.93
C LEU A 123 -1.55 -5.48 1.73
N ILE A 124 -1.05 -6.71 1.72
CA ILE A 124 -0.33 -7.30 0.59
C ILE A 124 -1.34 -7.65 -0.51
N LYS A 125 -1.56 -6.73 -1.44
CA LYS A 125 -2.53 -6.92 -2.51
C LYS A 125 -2.02 -7.90 -3.56
N ASN A 126 -0.73 -7.80 -3.87
CA ASN A 126 -0.03 -8.65 -4.81
C ASN A 126 1.41 -8.91 -4.36
N SER A 127 1.92 -10.09 -4.68
CA SER A 127 3.30 -10.48 -4.38
C SER A 127 3.86 -11.47 -5.39
N ARG A 128 5.18 -11.58 -5.41
CA ARG A 128 5.94 -12.74 -5.87
C ARG A 128 6.32 -13.55 -4.63
N ILE A 129 6.25 -14.87 -4.68
CA ILE A 129 6.65 -15.74 -3.56
C ILE A 129 7.75 -16.68 -4.01
N LEU A 130 8.79 -16.74 -3.17
CA LEU A 130 9.88 -17.68 -3.27
C LEU A 130 9.77 -18.73 -2.17
N ILE A 131 10.07 -19.98 -2.49
CA ILE A 131 10.21 -21.06 -1.52
C ILE A 131 11.59 -21.68 -1.71
N ASN A 132 12.35 -21.81 -0.63
CA ASN A 132 13.76 -22.24 -0.67
C ASN A 132 14.61 -21.39 -1.65
N GLY A 133 14.30 -20.10 -1.78
CA GLY A 133 14.99 -19.18 -2.70
C GLY A 133 14.62 -19.31 -4.18
N ASN A 134 13.70 -20.21 -4.55
CA ASN A 134 13.21 -20.34 -5.92
C ASN A 134 11.86 -19.64 -6.09
N VAL A 135 11.65 -18.93 -7.20
CA VAL A 135 10.36 -18.31 -7.52
C VAL A 135 9.34 -19.41 -7.86
N GLU A 136 8.51 -19.76 -6.89
CA GLU A 136 7.41 -20.73 -7.08
C GLU A 136 6.15 -20.04 -7.61
N TYR A 137 5.87 -18.84 -7.08
CA TYR A 137 4.71 -18.07 -7.50
C TYR A 137 5.17 -16.71 -8.01
N PRO A 138 5.32 -16.54 -9.34
CA PRO A 138 5.75 -15.26 -9.92
C PRO A 138 4.74 -14.14 -9.65
N PHE A 139 3.47 -14.49 -9.42
CA PHE A 139 2.42 -13.53 -9.13
C PHE A 139 1.27 -14.16 -8.36
N LEU A 140 0.92 -13.56 -7.22
CA LEU A 140 -0.30 -13.87 -6.46
C LEU A 140 -1.10 -12.61 -6.15
N LYS A 141 -2.40 -12.80 -5.96
CA LYS A 141 -3.30 -11.82 -5.34
C LYS A 141 -3.38 -12.11 -3.84
N GLN A 142 -3.88 -11.15 -3.06
CA GLN A 142 -4.01 -11.26 -1.59
C GLN A 142 -4.50 -12.61 -1.04
N TYR A 143 -5.49 -13.25 -1.70
CA TYR A 143 -6.03 -14.54 -1.25
C TYR A 143 -5.00 -15.66 -1.42
N GLY A 144 -4.27 -15.66 -2.55
CA GLY A 144 -3.27 -16.67 -2.84
C GLY A 144 -2.06 -16.55 -1.90
N VAL A 145 -1.71 -15.35 -1.46
CA VAL A 145 -0.68 -15.15 -0.43
C VAL A 145 -1.10 -15.81 0.88
N ALA A 146 -2.35 -15.60 1.31
CA ALA A 146 -2.89 -16.19 2.52
C ALA A 146 -3.02 -17.72 2.39
N GLU A 147 -3.43 -18.25 1.24
CA GLU A 147 -3.46 -19.69 0.96
C GLU A 147 -2.07 -20.32 1.05
N VAL A 148 -1.04 -19.69 0.47
CA VAL A 148 0.33 -20.20 0.59
C VAL A 148 0.78 -20.27 2.05
N LEU A 149 0.47 -19.26 2.87
CA LEU A 149 0.76 -19.30 4.30
C LEU A 149 0.05 -20.46 4.99
N LYS A 150 -1.25 -20.64 4.72
CA LYS A 150 -2.06 -21.74 5.27
C LYS A 150 -1.49 -23.11 4.90
N ASP A 151 -1.17 -23.31 3.63
CA ASP A 151 -0.70 -24.60 3.09
C ASP A 151 0.69 -24.98 3.62
N ASN A 152 1.44 -23.98 4.10
CA ASN A 152 2.73 -24.18 4.78
C ASN A 152 2.61 -24.15 6.31
N GLY A 153 1.40 -24.31 6.86
CA GLY A 153 1.16 -24.47 8.29
C GLY A 153 1.26 -23.17 9.12
N ILE A 154 1.27 -22.00 8.47
CA ILE A 154 1.30 -20.71 9.16
C ILE A 154 -0.13 -20.33 9.57
N ALA A 155 -0.39 -20.34 10.88
CA ALA A 155 -1.70 -20.06 11.46
C ALA A 155 -2.07 -18.57 11.43
N VAL A 156 -3.36 -18.26 11.57
CA VAL A 156 -3.87 -16.87 11.53
C VAL A 156 -3.41 -16.02 12.71
N ASP A 157 -3.03 -16.65 13.82
CA ASP A 157 -2.51 -16.05 15.05
C ASP A 157 -0.97 -16.05 15.10
N TYR A 158 -0.30 -16.30 13.97
CA TYR A 158 1.15 -16.24 13.87
C TYR A 158 1.69 -14.87 14.34
N ASP A 159 2.58 -14.89 15.33
CA ASP A 159 2.97 -13.68 16.09
C ASP A 159 4.48 -13.42 16.12
N GLU A 160 5.21 -13.85 15.10
CA GLU A 160 6.62 -13.52 14.93
C GLU A 160 6.82 -12.24 14.10
N ILE A 161 7.96 -11.57 14.32
CA ILE A 161 8.42 -10.50 13.44
C ILE A 161 8.99 -11.14 12.17
N VAL A 162 8.42 -10.78 11.03
CA VAL A 162 8.74 -11.39 9.72
C VAL A 162 9.22 -10.37 8.70
N LEU A 163 9.12 -9.08 9.02
CA LEU A 163 9.56 -8.01 8.16
C LEU A 163 11.08 -7.94 8.15
N CYS A 164 11.67 -8.05 6.96
CA CYS A 164 13.11 -8.03 6.77
C CYS A 164 13.48 -6.97 5.72
N LYS A 165 14.68 -6.39 5.87
CA LYS A 165 15.29 -5.59 4.81
C LYS A 165 15.74 -6.52 3.68
N LYS A 166 15.47 -6.16 2.44
CA LYS A 166 16.01 -6.85 1.27
C LYS A 166 17.53 -6.73 1.28
N GLU A 167 18.20 -7.83 0.96
CA GLU A 167 19.65 -7.82 0.75
C GLU A 167 20.04 -6.88 -0.39
N THR A 168 19.23 -6.90 -1.47
CA THR A 168 19.36 -5.99 -2.60
C THR A 168 18.08 -5.17 -2.76
N PRO A 169 18.09 -3.87 -2.41
CA PRO A 169 16.99 -2.97 -2.69
C PRO A 169 16.62 -2.94 -4.18
N SER A 170 15.33 -2.81 -4.45
CA SER A 170 14.82 -2.68 -5.82
C SER A 170 14.99 -1.25 -6.34
N ASN A 171 15.47 -1.14 -7.57
CA ASN A 171 15.53 0.10 -8.35
C ASN A 171 14.24 0.34 -9.18
N SER A 172 13.20 -0.47 -8.97
CA SER A 172 11.93 -0.30 -9.67
C SER A 172 11.27 1.04 -9.36
N ILE A 173 10.58 1.58 -10.35
CA ILE A 173 9.69 2.72 -10.17
C ILE A 173 8.47 2.24 -9.39
N VAL A 174 8.12 2.99 -8.35
CA VAL A 174 6.90 2.76 -7.58
C VAL A 174 5.84 3.75 -8.05
N PHE A 175 4.73 3.23 -8.54
CA PHE A 175 3.58 4.00 -8.94
C PHE A 175 2.56 4.10 -7.81
N ARG A 176 1.70 5.13 -7.89
CA ARG A 176 0.62 5.38 -6.94
C ARG A 176 -0.73 5.21 -7.61
N THR A 177 -1.69 4.63 -6.90
CA THR A 177 -3.08 4.49 -7.35
C THR A 177 -4.06 4.51 -6.18
N ILE A 178 -5.35 4.49 -6.48
CA ILE A 178 -6.40 4.32 -5.48
C ILE A 178 -6.50 2.86 -5.03
N ARG A 179 -6.98 2.65 -3.81
CA ARG A 179 -7.23 1.30 -3.28
C ARG A 179 -8.38 0.62 -4.03
N ASN A 180 -8.22 -0.68 -4.32
CA ASN A 180 -9.19 -1.42 -5.12
C ASN A 180 -10.40 -1.84 -4.28
N GLY A 181 -11.59 -1.80 -4.90
CA GLY A 181 -12.80 -2.40 -4.33
C GLY A 181 -13.53 -1.54 -3.29
N LEU A 182 -12.88 -0.54 -2.70
CA LEU A 182 -13.47 0.27 -1.61
C LEU A 182 -14.76 1.01 -2.02
N ARG A 183 -14.86 1.45 -3.28
CA ARG A 183 -16.05 2.15 -3.80
C ARG A 183 -17.32 1.29 -3.81
N LYS A 184 -17.18 -0.04 -3.80
CA LYS A 184 -18.30 -1.00 -3.82
C LYS A 184 -18.77 -1.41 -2.43
N ILE A 185 -18.03 -1.05 -1.37
CA ILE A 185 -18.37 -1.39 0.01
C ILE A 185 -19.69 -0.71 0.36
N ALA A 186 -20.61 -1.39 1.05
CA ALA A 186 -21.88 -0.79 1.46
C ALA A 186 -21.68 0.35 2.47
N GLU A 187 -22.64 1.24 2.56
CA GLU A 187 -22.66 2.25 3.63
C GLU A 187 -22.87 1.61 4.99
N ARG A 188 -22.37 2.28 6.03
CA ARG A 188 -22.56 1.89 7.44
C ARG A 188 -22.94 3.15 8.22
N ASP A 189 -23.72 2.98 9.28
CA ASP A 189 -24.19 4.10 10.12
C ASP A 189 -23.05 4.99 10.63
N ASP A 190 -21.90 4.39 10.93
CA ASP A 190 -20.71 5.09 11.44
C ASP A 190 -19.68 5.45 10.35
N PHE A 191 -19.95 5.09 9.10
CA PHE A 191 -19.11 5.38 7.94
C PHE A 191 -19.95 5.56 6.66
N PRO A 192 -20.67 6.69 6.56
CA PRO A 192 -21.56 6.99 5.43
C PRO A 192 -20.77 7.23 4.13
N LYS A 193 -21.48 7.28 3.00
CA LYS A 193 -20.85 7.37 1.68
C LYS A 193 -19.99 8.61 1.47
N GLU A 194 -20.36 9.77 2.02
CA GLU A 194 -19.51 10.96 1.89
C GLU A 194 -18.17 10.75 2.60
N LYS A 195 -18.19 10.17 3.81
CA LYS A 195 -16.97 9.84 4.55
C LYS A 195 -16.15 8.74 3.87
N GLN A 196 -16.79 7.74 3.28
CA GLN A 196 -16.09 6.74 2.46
C GLN A 196 -15.38 7.35 1.25
N ALA A 197 -15.98 8.38 0.63
CA ALA A 197 -15.38 9.07 -0.50
C ALA A 197 -14.09 9.80 -0.12
N GLU A 198 -14.01 10.38 1.08
CA GLU A 198 -12.79 11.04 1.58
C GLU A 198 -11.55 10.10 1.55
N TYR A 199 -11.74 8.80 1.79
CA TYR A 199 -10.64 7.83 1.87
C TYR A 199 -10.50 6.90 0.65
N SER A 200 -11.58 6.65 -0.09
CA SER A 200 -11.56 5.69 -1.21
C SER A 200 -10.94 6.24 -2.49
N PHE A 201 -10.86 7.58 -2.63
CA PHE A 201 -10.22 8.24 -3.77
C PHE A 201 -8.75 8.62 -3.52
N LEU A 202 -8.22 8.35 -2.33
CA LEU A 202 -6.83 8.67 -2.01
C LEU A 202 -5.86 7.83 -2.83
N MET A 203 -4.90 8.50 -3.48
CA MET A 203 -3.83 7.89 -4.27
C MET A 203 -2.70 7.39 -3.36
N ILE A 204 -3.02 6.48 -2.44
CA ILE A 204 -2.13 5.98 -1.38
C ILE A 204 -1.73 4.51 -1.55
N SER A 205 -2.34 3.77 -2.50
CA SER A 205 -1.85 2.43 -2.83
C SER A 205 -0.58 2.53 -3.67
N SER A 206 0.42 1.71 -3.34
CA SER A 206 1.70 1.66 -4.04
C SER A 206 1.84 0.35 -4.78
N PHE A 207 2.46 0.37 -5.97
CA PHE A 207 2.81 -0.85 -6.69
C PHE A 207 4.07 -0.68 -7.55
N ILE A 208 4.72 -1.79 -7.83
CA ILE A 208 5.80 -1.91 -8.81
C ILE A 208 5.34 -2.76 -9.98
N GLU A 209 5.68 -2.31 -11.19
CA GLU A 209 5.57 -3.13 -12.40
C GLU A 209 6.85 -3.95 -12.55
N LEU A 210 6.72 -5.25 -12.77
CA LEU A 210 7.88 -6.11 -13.03
C LEU A 210 8.10 -6.19 -14.55
N LYS A 211 9.30 -5.78 -15.02
CA LYS A 211 9.65 -5.78 -16.45
C LYS A 211 9.53 -7.15 -17.11
N GLU A 212 9.79 -8.21 -16.35
CA GLU A 212 9.70 -9.62 -16.76
C GLU A 212 8.26 -10.15 -16.81
N HIS A 213 7.27 -9.38 -16.33
CA HIS A 213 5.87 -9.73 -16.37
C HIS A 213 5.14 -8.90 -17.42
N THR A 214 5.39 -9.18 -18.70
CA THR A 214 4.49 -8.81 -19.82
C THR A 214 3.18 -9.62 -19.81
N SER A 215 2.78 -10.13 -18.64
CA SER A 215 1.62 -10.99 -18.53
C SER A 215 0.36 -10.15 -18.72
N LYS A 216 -0.57 -10.63 -19.54
CA LYS A 216 -1.95 -10.09 -19.63
C LYS A 216 -2.69 -10.05 -18.27
N LYS A 217 -2.10 -10.61 -17.20
CA LYS A 217 -2.63 -10.62 -15.82
C LYS A 217 -2.23 -9.38 -15.01
N PHE A 218 -1.17 -8.68 -15.41
CA PHE A 218 -0.82 -7.34 -14.94
C PHE A 218 -0.76 -6.44 -16.17
N ASP A 219 -1.94 -5.96 -16.56
CA ASP A 219 -2.02 -4.89 -17.52
C ASP A 219 -2.59 -3.68 -16.79
N PHE A 220 -1.79 -2.61 -16.75
CA PHE A 220 -2.21 -1.25 -16.46
C PHE A 220 -3.56 -0.89 -17.13
N SER A 221 -3.94 -1.55 -18.24
CA SER A 221 -5.21 -1.39 -18.97
C SER A 221 -6.46 -1.88 -18.23
N CYS A 222 -6.36 -2.95 -17.43
CA CYS A 222 -7.53 -3.61 -16.83
C CYS A 222 -7.73 -3.31 -15.34
N GLY A 223 -6.76 -2.67 -14.70
CA GLY A 223 -6.69 -2.66 -13.25
C GLY A 223 -7.05 -1.36 -12.56
N TYR A 224 -6.32 -0.29 -12.85
CA TYR A 224 -6.11 0.76 -11.83
C TYR A 224 -5.88 2.16 -12.38
N GLY A 225 -6.30 2.39 -13.63
CA GLY A 225 -6.00 3.64 -14.34
C GLY A 225 -4.51 3.79 -14.56
N GLY A 226 -3.89 2.85 -15.27
CA GLY A 226 -2.45 2.88 -15.49
C GLY A 226 -1.95 4.17 -16.14
N ASP A 227 -2.73 4.72 -17.08
CA ASP A 227 -2.45 6.05 -17.63
C ASP A 227 -2.46 7.13 -16.55
N LYS A 228 -3.41 7.08 -15.59
CA LYS A 228 -3.45 7.99 -14.45
C LYS A 228 -2.26 7.79 -13.51
N ALA A 229 -1.88 6.56 -13.21
CA ALA A 229 -0.73 6.26 -12.35
C ALA A 229 0.59 6.77 -12.97
N VAL A 230 0.74 6.62 -14.29
CA VAL A 230 1.87 7.19 -15.04
C VAL A 230 1.81 8.71 -15.03
N VAL A 231 0.65 9.32 -15.26
CA VAL A 231 0.49 10.79 -15.19
C VAL A 231 0.86 11.34 -13.82
N GLU A 232 0.41 10.72 -12.72
CA GLU A 232 0.82 11.16 -11.38
C GLU A 232 2.33 11.06 -11.19
N TYR A 233 2.96 9.97 -11.64
CA TYR A 233 4.42 9.87 -11.62
C TYR A 233 5.10 10.99 -12.42
N LEU A 234 4.56 11.33 -13.60
CA LEU A 234 5.12 12.39 -14.44
C LEU A 234 4.98 13.78 -13.78
N LYS A 235 3.91 14.04 -13.02
CA LYS A 235 3.76 15.29 -12.26
C LYS A 235 4.87 15.43 -11.22
N ASP A 236 5.18 14.35 -10.49
CA ASP A 236 6.31 14.35 -9.55
C ASP A 236 7.65 14.52 -10.27
N TYR A 237 7.80 13.87 -11.42
CA TYR A 237 9.01 13.94 -12.22
C TYR A 237 9.32 15.37 -12.67
N ILE A 238 8.31 16.12 -13.15
CA ILE A 238 8.46 17.53 -13.55
C ILE A 238 8.84 18.41 -12.36
N ASN A 239 8.21 18.18 -11.19
CA ASN A 239 8.54 18.92 -9.97
C ASN A 239 9.99 18.70 -9.55
N ALA A 240 10.53 17.49 -9.74
CA ALA A 240 11.92 17.16 -9.45
C ALA A 240 12.90 17.58 -10.57
N HIS A 241 12.42 17.73 -11.80
CA HIS A 241 13.22 18.10 -12.97
C HIS A 241 12.59 19.29 -13.71
N PRO A 242 12.64 20.50 -13.11
CA PRO A 242 12.11 21.71 -13.74
C PRO A 242 12.73 21.92 -15.12
N GLY A 243 11.90 22.26 -16.11
CA GLY A 243 12.33 22.47 -17.50
C GLY A 243 12.22 21.24 -18.41
N THR A 244 11.78 20.09 -17.89
CA THR A 244 11.43 18.93 -18.73
C THR A 244 10.36 19.33 -19.76
N SER A 245 10.66 19.13 -21.04
CA SER A 245 9.74 19.43 -22.14
C SER A 245 8.60 18.41 -22.22
N ARG A 246 7.50 18.81 -22.85
CA ARG A 246 6.34 17.93 -23.04
C ARG A 246 6.66 16.70 -23.90
N ASP A 247 7.56 16.85 -24.88
CA ASP A 247 8.00 15.73 -25.73
C ASP A 247 8.87 14.73 -24.96
N GLU A 248 9.73 15.21 -24.05
CA GLU A 248 10.47 14.35 -23.12
C GLU A 248 9.51 13.60 -22.19
N LEU A 249 8.45 14.25 -21.71
CA LEU A 249 7.42 13.59 -20.89
C LEU A 249 6.64 12.52 -21.67
N ASP A 250 6.28 12.76 -22.94
CA ASP A 250 5.58 11.75 -23.74
C ASP A 250 6.49 10.56 -24.08
N LYS A 251 7.80 10.81 -24.28
CA LYS A 251 8.79 9.74 -24.44
C LYS A 251 8.88 8.91 -23.16
N LEU A 252 9.03 9.55 -22.01
CA LEU A 252 9.08 8.87 -20.72
C LEU A 252 7.78 8.10 -20.43
N ARG A 253 6.61 8.70 -20.68
CA ARG A 253 5.30 8.03 -20.58
C ARG A 253 5.29 6.72 -21.38
N LYS A 254 5.75 6.76 -22.63
CA LYS A 254 5.79 5.58 -23.53
C LYS A 254 6.79 4.53 -23.04
N GLU A 255 7.90 4.93 -22.44
CA GLU A 255 8.86 3.99 -21.83
C GLU A 255 8.30 3.33 -20.58
N LEU A 256 7.60 4.09 -19.74
CA LEU A 256 6.99 3.60 -18.50
C LEU A 256 5.79 2.69 -18.75
N TYR A 257 4.97 3.02 -19.73
CA TYR A 257 3.78 2.26 -20.07
C TYR A 257 3.58 2.21 -21.60
N PRO A 258 4.27 1.28 -22.29
CA PRO A 258 4.29 1.20 -23.75
C PRO A 258 2.91 1.02 -24.39
N ASN A 259 2.01 0.33 -23.71
CA ASN A 259 0.64 0.06 -24.17
C ASN A 259 -0.38 1.11 -23.70
N GLY A 260 0.06 2.12 -22.94
CA GLY A 260 -0.81 3.15 -22.40
C GLY A 260 -1.34 4.12 -23.44
N SER A 261 -2.57 4.59 -23.23
CA SER A 261 -3.17 5.61 -24.09
C SER A 261 -2.54 6.98 -23.80
N LYS A 262 -2.80 7.94 -24.70
CA LYS A 262 -2.42 9.34 -24.47
C LYS A 262 -3.51 10.15 -23.77
N THR A 263 -4.65 9.56 -23.43
CA THR A 263 -5.85 10.31 -23.02
C THR A 263 -5.62 11.11 -21.74
N GLU A 264 -5.21 10.46 -20.65
CA GLU A 264 -4.94 11.17 -19.37
C GLU A 264 -3.71 12.08 -19.50
N PHE A 265 -2.70 11.70 -20.28
CA PHE A 265 -1.51 12.51 -20.53
C PHE A 265 -1.86 13.84 -21.22
N VAL A 266 -2.66 13.79 -22.29
CA VAL A 266 -3.10 14.99 -23.02
C VAL A 266 -4.04 15.84 -22.17
N LYS A 267 -4.86 15.21 -21.33
CA LYS A 267 -5.75 15.91 -20.40
C LYS A 267 -4.97 16.71 -19.35
N GLU A 268 -3.89 16.14 -18.81
CA GLU A 268 -3.07 16.79 -17.78
C GLU A 268 -2.08 17.80 -18.37
N PHE A 269 -1.37 17.42 -19.45
CA PHE A 269 -0.23 18.18 -19.99
C PHE A 269 -0.51 18.87 -21.34
N GLY A 270 -1.74 18.78 -21.85
CA GLY A 270 -2.13 19.40 -23.11
C GLY A 270 -1.70 18.65 -24.37
N LYS A 271 -2.03 19.27 -25.53
CA LYS A 271 -1.71 18.76 -26.87
C LYS A 271 -0.30 19.08 -27.31
#